data_AF-A0A937VLS8-F1
#
_entry.id   AF-A0A937VLS8-F1
#
_cell.length_a   1.000
_cell.length_b   1.000
_cell.length_c   1.000
_cell.angle_alpha   90.00
_cell.angle_beta   90.00
_cell.angle_gamma   90.00
#
_symmetry.space_group_name_H-M   'P 1'
#
loop_
_entity.id
_entity.type
_entity.pdbx_description
1 polymer ?
#
loop_
_entity_poly.entity_id
_entity_poly.type
_entity_poly.pdbx_seq_one_letter_code
_entity_poly.pdbx_strand_id
1 'polypeptide(L)'
;MQDQSLPWPLAQKILRNTLSSVSRFGLLALLAFLVTPYVLHRLGPVQFGVWALTGVFTSLISLADFGIARALVKFVAELNARQQPARINESVNTALMLLIALGLLVCLLCLGLQWWLIEKLFRLPEALWPEAHFIFTVIIVVTTLELIMGVFRALLDGLQRMDINNGLAMLEQSLGALGTVIMLWAGYGLRGLAVKSLFIAVLSWALYLLVVRRLQPDLAIHPRYFRRERARALFGFGMNFQVVNLVVLVIEPLNKTLLSRFLSLEFVTYYEIANRLLSPLISLFQALAQALYPAASELGATHRREVMGALHRYSVRYMAFAAWPIYSLVILLAGP
;
A
#
# COMPACT_ATOMS: atom_id res chain seq x y z
N MET A 1 -31.69 15.87 -24.19
CA MET A 1 -30.30 15.81 -23.69
C MET A 1 -30.39 15.53 -22.20
N GLN A 2 -30.32 14.26 -21.79
CA GLN A 2 -30.34 13.88 -20.38
C GLN A 2 -29.04 14.36 -19.73
N ASP A 3 -29.17 15.03 -18.59
CA ASP A 3 -28.08 15.55 -17.78
C ASP A 3 -27.09 14.41 -17.45
N GLN A 4 -25.92 14.45 -18.09
CA GLN A 4 -24.83 13.48 -17.92
C GLN A 4 -24.00 13.76 -16.66
N SER A 5 -24.43 14.70 -15.81
CA SER A 5 -23.76 14.99 -14.54
C SER A 5 -23.85 13.79 -13.59
N LEU A 6 -22.76 13.54 -12.86
CA LEU A 6 -22.78 12.54 -11.79
C LEU A 6 -23.82 12.96 -10.73
N PRO A 7 -24.60 12.03 -10.16
CA PRO A 7 -25.49 12.33 -9.05
C PRO A 7 -24.69 13.05 -7.94
N TRP A 8 -25.15 14.21 -7.50
CA TRP A 8 -24.45 15.04 -6.52
C TRP A 8 -23.97 14.29 -5.26
N PRO A 9 -24.73 13.33 -4.68
CA PRO A 9 -24.25 12.53 -3.55
C PRO A 9 -23.02 11.66 -3.88
N LEU A 10 -22.92 11.17 -5.12
CA LEU A 10 -21.78 10.37 -5.58
C LEU A 10 -20.55 11.26 -5.81
N ALA A 11 -20.74 12.46 -6.39
CA ALA A 11 -19.67 13.43 -6.57
C ALA A 11 -19.06 13.89 -5.23
N GLN A 12 -19.90 14.17 -4.22
CA GLN A 12 -19.43 14.54 -2.88
C GLN A 12 -18.65 13.42 -2.19
N LYS A 13 -19.11 12.17 -2.32
CA LYS A 13 -18.37 11.00 -1.80
C LYS A 13 -17.01 10.86 -2.46
N ILE A 14 -16.93 10.98 -3.79
CA ILE A 14 -15.68 10.93 -4.53
C ILE A 14 -14.75 12.05 -4.09
N LEU A 15 -15.23 13.30 -4.01
CA LEU A 15 -14.42 14.45 -3.58
C LEU A 15 -13.84 14.24 -2.18
N ARG A 16 -14.64 13.81 -1.21
CA ARG A 16 -14.18 13.54 0.16
C ARG A 16 -13.14 12.42 0.21
N ASN A 17 -13.36 11.34 -0.53
CA ASN A 17 -12.44 10.21 -0.57
C ASN A 17 -11.13 10.60 -1.26
N THR A 18 -11.19 11.37 -2.34
CA THR A 18 -10.02 11.92 -3.03
C THR A 18 -9.24 12.87 -2.13
N LEU A 19 -9.90 13.85 -1.48
CA LEU A 19 -9.25 14.79 -0.56
C LEU A 19 -8.58 14.06 0.59
N SER A 20 -9.26 13.10 1.24
CA SER A 20 -8.65 12.32 2.32
C SER A 20 -7.45 11.48 1.86
N SER A 21 -7.48 10.95 0.62
CA SER A 21 -6.38 10.16 0.07
C SER A 21 -5.17 11.04 -0.27
N VAL A 22 -5.41 12.23 -0.82
CA VAL A 22 -4.37 13.24 -1.09
C VAL A 22 -3.78 13.77 0.22
N SER A 23 -4.60 14.08 1.22
CA SER A 23 -4.12 14.51 2.54
C SER A 23 -3.26 13.43 3.21
N ARG A 24 -3.66 12.16 3.12
CA ARG A 24 -2.86 11.02 3.60
C ARG A 24 -1.50 10.95 2.91
N PHE A 25 -1.47 11.09 1.58
CA PHE A 25 -0.23 11.08 0.82
C PHE A 25 0.68 12.28 1.14
N GLY A 26 0.09 13.48 1.25
CA GLY A 26 0.81 14.70 1.61
C GLY A 26 1.42 14.61 3.00
N LEU A 27 0.69 14.07 3.98
CA LEU A 27 1.23 13.81 5.32
C LEU A 27 2.39 12.81 5.28
N LEU A 28 2.25 11.70 4.55
CA LEU A 28 3.31 10.71 4.40
C LEU A 28 4.59 11.34 3.84
N ALA A 29 4.47 12.12 2.76
CA ALA A 29 5.61 12.79 2.13
C ALA A 29 6.26 13.81 3.08
N LEU A 30 5.46 14.61 3.78
CA LEU A 30 5.94 15.59 4.76
C LEU A 30 6.69 14.90 5.91
N LEU A 31 6.12 13.84 6.49
CA LEU A 31 6.76 13.10 7.58
C LEU A 31 8.03 12.40 7.10
N ALA A 32 8.04 11.82 5.90
CA ALA A 32 9.25 11.23 5.33
C ALA A 32 10.35 12.28 5.15
N PHE A 33 10.01 13.47 4.64
CA PHE A 33 10.97 14.57 4.46
C PHE A 33 11.55 15.08 5.78
N LEU A 34 10.72 15.19 6.83
CA LEU A 34 11.16 15.69 8.14
C LEU A 34 11.90 14.64 8.97
N VAL A 35 11.41 13.41 8.97
CA VAL A 35 11.91 12.34 9.86
C VAL A 35 13.15 11.67 9.29
N THR A 36 13.27 11.51 7.97
CA THR A 36 14.42 10.78 7.38
C THR A 36 15.78 11.42 7.71
N PRO A 37 15.98 12.75 7.57
CA PRO A 37 17.23 13.40 7.96
C PRO A 37 17.55 13.22 9.44
N TYR A 38 16.53 13.29 10.31
CA TYR A 38 16.68 13.07 11.74
C TYR A 38 17.13 11.64 12.06
N VAL A 39 16.51 10.63 11.44
CA VAL A 39 16.88 9.22 11.59
C VAL A 39 18.32 9.00 11.13
N LEU A 40 18.69 9.53 9.96
CA LEU A 40 20.05 9.43 9.43
C LEU A 40 21.08 10.07 10.36
N HIS A 41 20.78 11.24 10.92
CA HIS A 41 21.69 11.94 11.85
C HIS A 41 21.85 11.20 13.18
N ARG A 42 20.78 10.58 13.70
CA ARG A 42 20.80 9.86 14.99
C ARG A 42 21.43 8.48 14.92
N LEU A 43 21.21 7.75 13.83
CA LEU A 43 21.72 6.39 13.64
C LEU A 43 23.09 6.37 12.93
N GLY A 44 23.39 7.40 12.15
CA GLY A 44 24.51 7.38 11.22
C GLY A 44 24.25 6.50 9.99
N PRO A 45 25.15 6.54 9.00
CA PRO A 45 24.92 5.94 7.69
C PRO A 45 24.84 4.41 7.73
N VAL A 46 25.62 3.75 8.60
CA VAL A 46 25.70 2.29 8.66
C VAL A 46 24.39 1.70 9.22
N GLN A 47 23.94 2.17 10.38
CA GLN A 47 22.69 1.72 10.99
C GLN A 47 21.48 2.13 10.16
N PHE A 48 21.49 3.32 9.56
CA PHE A 48 20.47 3.71 8.57
C PHE A 48 20.43 2.74 7.38
N GLY A 49 21.58 2.27 6.89
CA GLY A 49 21.67 1.25 5.85
C GLY A 49 21.00 -0.06 6.26
N VAL A 50 21.23 -0.53 7.49
CA VAL A 50 20.53 -1.72 8.04
C VAL A 50 19.02 -1.48 8.11
N TRP A 51 18.58 -0.30 8.55
CA TRP A 51 17.16 0.06 8.54
C TRP A 51 16.57 0.09 7.12
N ALA A 52 17.27 0.65 6.15
CA ALA A 52 16.81 0.69 4.76
C ALA A 52 16.63 -0.72 4.17
N LEU A 53 17.50 -1.67 4.55
CA LEU A 53 17.40 -3.07 4.13
C LEU A 53 16.14 -3.78 4.65
N THR A 54 15.49 -3.28 5.71
CA THR A 54 14.19 -3.82 6.14
C THR A 54 13.13 -3.68 5.06
N GLY A 55 13.26 -2.66 4.20
CA GLY A 55 12.38 -2.42 3.06
C GLY A 55 12.35 -3.59 2.07
N VAL A 56 13.43 -4.35 1.95
CA VAL A 56 13.46 -5.56 1.09
C VAL A 56 12.44 -6.59 1.57
N PHE A 57 12.41 -6.87 2.87
CA PHE A 57 11.43 -7.79 3.46
C PHE A 57 10.02 -7.24 3.34
N THR A 58 9.84 -5.93 3.59
CA THR A 58 8.53 -5.29 3.45
C THR A 58 7.99 -5.43 2.03
N SER A 59 8.82 -5.21 1.02
CA SER A 59 8.44 -5.38 -0.39
C SER A 59 8.12 -6.84 -0.74
N LEU A 60 8.95 -7.80 -0.31
CA LEU A 60 8.71 -9.22 -0.57
C LEU A 60 7.41 -9.73 0.05
N ILE A 61 7.14 -9.36 1.31
CA ILE A 61 5.90 -9.74 1.99
C ILE A 61 4.69 -9.05 1.37
N SER A 62 4.82 -7.79 0.94
CA SER A 62 3.72 -7.08 0.27
C SER A 62 3.31 -7.73 -1.06
N LEU A 63 4.24 -8.38 -1.77
CA LEU A 63 3.92 -9.15 -2.98
C LEU A 63 3.07 -10.39 -2.69
N ALA A 64 3.02 -10.85 -1.44
CA ALA A 64 2.20 -11.98 -1.01
C ALA A 64 0.70 -11.67 -0.93
N ASP A 65 0.26 -10.42 -1.17
CA ASP A 65 -1.16 -10.10 -1.26
C ASP A 65 -1.83 -10.75 -2.48
N PHE A 66 -1.10 -11.00 -3.57
CA PHE A 66 -1.66 -11.55 -4.83
C PHE A 66 -2.90 -10.80 -5.34
N GLY A 67 -3.05 -9.52 -5.01
CA GLY A 67 -4.21 -8.70 -5.35
C GLY A 67 -5.49 -9.05 -4.58
N ILE A 68 -5.41 -9.88 -3.53
CA ILE A 68 -6.57 -10.33 -2.74
C ILE A 68 -7.24 -9.15 -2.05
N ALA A 69 -6.48 -8.21 -1.47
CA ALA A 69 -7.06 -7.01 -0.87
C ALA A 69 -7.87 -6.19 -1.89
N ARG A 70 -7.34 -5.98 -3.10
CA ARG A 70 -8.05 -5.24 -4.17
C ARG A 70 -9.29 -5.99 -4.66
N ALA A 71 -9.21 -7.31 -4.77
CA ALA A 71 -10.36 -8.15 -5.10
C ALA A 71 -11.45 -8.05 -4.03
N LEU A 72 -11.06 -8.06 -2.76
CA LEU A 72 -11.98 -7.93 -1.64
C LEU A 72 -12.71 -6.57 -1.65
N VAL A 73 -12.00 -5.46 -1.89
CA VAL A 73 -12.63 -4.12 -2.03
C VAL A 73 -13.76 -4.16 -3.06
N LYS A 74 -13.49 -4.72 -4.25
CA LYS A 74 -14.50 -4.86 -5.31
C LYS A 74 -15.67 -5.71 -4.86
N PHE A 75 -15.43 -6.93 -4.39
CA PHE A 75 -16.51 -7.86 -4.03
C PHE A 75 -17.34 -7.34 -2.86
N VAL A 76 -16.72 -6.72 -1.85
CA VAL A 76 -17.44 -6.09 -0.74
C VAL A 76 -18.31 -4.94 -1.26
N ALA A 77 -17.81 -4.09 -2.15
CA ALA A 77 -18.60 -3.00 -2.72
C ALA A 77 -19.82 -3.52 -3.49
N GLU A 78 -19.65 -4.56 -4.33
CA GLU A 78 -20.74 -5.20 -5.06
C GLU A 78 -21.78 -5.85 -4.13
N LEU A 79 -21.33 -6.57 -3.10
CA LEU A 79 -22.20 -7.26 -2.14
C LEU A 79 -22.92 -6.29 -1.20
N ASN A 80 -22.27 -5.20 -0.82
CA ASN A 80 -22.85 -4.13 -0.01
C ASN A 80 -23.95 -3.39 -0.77
N ALA A 81 -23.72 -3.08 -2.05
CA ALA A 81 -24.74 -2.49 -2.94
C ALA A 81 -25.98 -3.40 -3.09
N ARG A 82 -25.79 -4.72 -2.99
CA ARG A 82 -26.86 -5.74 -3.04
C ARG A 82 -27.44 -6.10 -1.67
N GLN A 83 -26.99 -5.45 -0.59
CA GLN A 83 -27.42 -5.71 0.79
C GLN A 83 -27.27 -7.19 1.21
N GLN A 84 -26.12 -7.81 0.91
CA GLN A 84 -25.84 -9.23 1.21
C GLN A 84 -24.76 -9.39 2.31
N PRO A 85 -25.03 -9.02 3.58
CA PRO A 85 -24.01 -9.00 4.64
C PRO A 85 -23.42 -10.38 4.95
N ALA A 86 -24.21 -11.46 4.85
CA ALA A 86 -23.72 -12.83 5.04
C ALA A 86 -22.59 -13.19 4.05
N ARG A 87 -22.71 -12.75 2.80
CA ARG A 87 -21.70 -13.00 1.75
C ARG A 87 -20.48 -12.09 1.87
N ILE A 88 -20.64 -10.90 2.45
CA ILE A 88 -19.52 -10.05 2.87
C ILE A 88 -18.70 -10.81 3.91
N ASN A 89 -19.36 -11.40 4.91
CA ASN A 89 -18.68 -12.18 5.95
C ASN A 89 -17.91 -13.38 5.38
N GLU A 90 -18.50 -14.13 4.44
CA GLU A 90 -17.79 -15.21 3.73
C GLU A 90 -16.56 -14.71 2.96
N SER A 91 -16.69 -13.55 2.29
CA SER A 91 -15.59 -12.97 1.49
C SER A 91 -14.44 -12.49 2.38
N VAL A 92 -14.75 -11.82 3.50
CA VAL A 92 -13.78 -11.35 4.49
C VAL A 92 -13.04 -12.52 5.13
N ASN A 93 -13.76 -13.55 5.60
CA ASN A 93 -13.13 -14.73 6.20
C ASN A 93 -12.26 -15.50 5.20
N THR A 94 -12.75 -15.63 3.95
CA THR A 94 -11.98 -16.30 2.91
C THR A 94 -10.71 -15.53 2.58
N ALA A 95 -10.78 -14.21 2.38
CA ALA A 95 -9.60 -13.37 2.16
C ALA A 95 -8.63 -13.43 3.35
N LEU A 96 -9.13 -13.39 4.58
CA LEU A 96 -8.32 -13.47 5.79
C LEU A 96 -7.52 -14.77 5.85
N MET A 97 -8.16 -15.91 5.59
CA MET A 97 -7.45 -17.19 5.55
C MET A 97 -6.39 -17.27 4.47
N LEU A 98 -6.71 -16.76 3.27
CA LEU A 98 -5.75 -16.77 2.17
C LEU A 98 -4.53 -15.91 2.50
N LEU A 99 -4.74 -14.72 3.06
CA LEU A 99 -3.64 -13.85 3.49
C LEU A 99 -2.88 -14.39 4.69
N ILE A 100 -3.53 -15.12 5.62
CA ILE A 100 -2.82 -15.86 6.68
C ILE A 100 -1.93 -16.94 6.05
N ALA A 101 -2.47 -17.77 5.15
CA ALA A 101 -1.72 -18.86 4.54
C ALA A 101 -0.53 -18.33 3.71
N LEU A 102 -0.75 -17.34 2.85
CA LEU A 102 0.28 -16.72 2.02
C LEU A 102 1.28 -15.91 2.85
N GLY A 103 0.78 -15.14 3.82
CA GLY A 103 1.60 -14.33 4.72
C GLY A 103 2.52 -15.17 5.57
N LEU A 104 2.02 -16.28 6.16
CA LEU A 104 2.85 -17.21 6.93
C LEU A 104 3.86 -17.93 6.03
N LEU A 105 3.47 -18.35 4.82
CA LEU A 105 4.39 -18.96 3.87
C LEU A 105 5.58 -18.03 3.57
N VAL A 106 5.30 -16.77 3.19
CA VAL A 106 6.36 -15.81 2.87
C VAL A 106 7.14 -15.38 4.12
N CYS A 107 6.49 -15.26 5.27
CA CYS A 107 7.16 -15.02 6.56
C CYS A 107 8.21 -16.09 6.86
N LEU A 108 7.84 -17.36 6.79
CA LEU A 108 8.76 -18.48 7.04
C LEU A 108 9.92 -18.49 6.03
N LEU A 109 9.65 -18.21 4.76
CA LEU A 109 10.69 -18.07 3.74
C LEU A 109 11.66 -16.92 4.08
N CYS A 110 11.16 -15.74 4.43
CA CYS A 110 11.98 -14.60 4.81
C CYS A 110 12.81 -14.88 6.08
N LEU A 111 12.21 -15.52 7.10
CA LEU A 111 12.91 -15.88 8.34
C LEU A 111 14.01 -16.92 8.11
N GLY A 112 13.80 -17.88 7.20
CA GLY A 112 14.81 -18.87 6.83
C GLY A 112 15.93 -18.25 5.99
N LEU A 113 15.60 -17.35 5.07
CA LEU A 113 16.56 -16.73 4.15
C LEU A 113 17.35 -15.57 4.76
N GLN A 114 16.90 -14.97 5.87
CA GLN A 114 17.55 -13.77 6.43
C GLN A 114 19.05 -13.97 6.75
N TRP A 115 19.44 -15.17 7.18
CA TRP A 115 20.84 -15.50 7.49
C TRP A 115 21.72 -15.41 6.25
N TRP A 116 21.29 -16.07 5.17
CA TRP A 116 21.98 -16.00 3.88
C TRP A 116 21.98 -14.58 3.31
N LEU A 117 20.88 -13.84 3.47
CA LEU A 117 20.77 -12.46 3.01
C LEU A 117 21.75 -11.55 3.75
N ILE A 118 21.84 -11.63 5.08
CA ILE A 118 22.76 -10.83 5.91
C ILE A 118 24.21 -11.10 5.52
N GLU A 119 24.59 -12.36 5.40
CA GLU A 119 25.98 -12.77 5.20
C GLU A 119 26.42 -12.60 3.73
N LYS A 120 25.66 -13.14 2.78
CA LYS A 120 26.11 -13.29 1.39
C LYS A 120 25.66 -12.16 0.49
N LEU A 121 24.39 -11.74 0.62
CA LEU A 121 23.81 -10.74 -0.26
C LEU A 121 24.12 -9.31 0.21
N PHE A 122 23.79 -8.99 1.45
CA PHE A 122 23.98 -7.66 2.04
C PHE A 122 25.40 -7.45 2.57
N ARG A 123 26.12 -8.53 2.86
CA ARG A 123 27.51 -8.51 3.34
C ARG A 123 27.70 -7.57 4.52
N LEU A 124 26.81 -7.68 5.52
CA LEU A 124 26.89 -6.85 6.71
C LEU A 124 28.13 -7.23 7.54
N PRO A 125 28.82 -6.25 8.16
CA PRO A 125 29.86 -6.53 9.14
C PRO A 125 29.35 -7.45 10.26
N GLU A 126 30.15 -8.45 10.66
CA GLU A 126 29.78 -9.46 11.67
C GLU A 126 29.30 -8.84 12.98
N ALA A 127 29.88 -7.71 13.39
CA ALA A 127 29.49 -6.97 14.58
C ALA A 127 28.00 -6.52 14.58
N LEU A 128 27.38 -6.36 13.41
CA LEU A 128 26.00 -5.92 13.26
C LEU A 128 25.01 -7.08 13.13
N TRP A 129 25.47 -8.32 12.98
CA TRP A 129 24.59 -9.46 12.72
C TRP A 129 23.53 -9.64 13.81
N PRO A 130 23.85 -9.61 15.12
CA PRO A 130 22.84 -9.81 16.17
C PRO A 130 21.75 -8.73 16.14
N GLU A 131 22.14 -7.48 15.85
CA GLU A 131 21.21 -6.36 15.74
C GLU A 131 20.36 -6.46 14.46
N ALA A 132 20.97 -6.77 13.32
CA ALA A 132 20.27 -6.96 12.05
C ALA A 132 19.24 -8.10 12.12
N HIS A 133 19.61 -9.26 12.69
CA HIS A 133 18.70 -10.39 12.87
C HIS A 133 17.47 -10.03 13.71
N PHE A 134 17.67 -9.32 14.81
CA PHE A 134 16.58 -8.86 15.66
C PHE A 134 15.62 -7.94 14.88
N ILE A 135 16.17 -6.93 14.20
CA ILE A 135 15.37 -5.95 13.45
C ILE A 135 14.63 -6.63 12.30
N PHE A 136 15.32 -7.45 11.51
CA PHE A 136 14.72 -8.14 10.36
C PHE A 136 13.63 -9.09 10.82
N THR A 137 13.85 -9.87 11.88
CA THR A 137 12.82 -10.75 12.45
C THR A 137 11.58 -9.96 12.87
N VAL A 138 11.77 -8.86 13.62
CA VAL A 138 10.64 -8.03 14.07
C VAL A 138 9.91 -7.41 12.88
N ILE A 139 10.62 -6.86 11.89
CA ILE A 139 9.97 -6.25 10.71
C ILE A 139 9.30 -7.28 9.83
N ILE A 140 9.88 -8.48 9.63
CA ILE A 140 9.24 -9.58 8.91
C ILE A 140 7.90 -9.91 9.58
N VAL A 141 7.90 -10.10 10.90
CA VAL A 141 6.67 -10.36 11.67
C VAL A 141 5.69 -9.20 11.50
N VAL A 142 6.11 -7.96 11.74
CA VAL A 142 5.25 -6.77 11.64
C VAL A 142 4.62 -6.62 10.25
N THR A 143 5.38 -6.77 9.17
CA THR A 143 4.81 -6.63 7.83
C THR A 143 3.89 -7.81 7.48
N THR A 144 4.21 -9.04 7.89
CA THR A 144 3.28 -10.18 7.70
C THR A 144 1.95 -9.93 8.42
N LEU A 145 2.04 -9.37 9.61
CA LEU A 145 0.93 -8.97 10.42
C LEU A 145 0.09 -7.85 9.74
N GLU A 146 0.74 -6.82 9.20
CA GLU A 146 0.08 -5.76 8.43
C GLU A 146 -0.61 -6.26 7.15
N LEU A 147 0.00 -7.24 6.46
CA LEU A 147 -0.57 -7.90 5.29
C LEU A 147 -1.88 -8.61 5.64
N ILE A 148 -1.88 -9.45 6.68
CA ILE A 148 -3.07 -10.19 7.13
C ILE A 148 -4.18 -9.21 7.51
N MET A 149 -3.83 -8.15 8.25
CA MET A 149 -4.81 -7.15 8.67
C MET A 149 -5.23 -6.18 7.56
N GLY A 150 -4.58 -6.25 6.40
CA GLY A 150 -5.00 -5.58 5.17
C GLY A 150 -6.44 -5.91 4.75
N VAL A 151 -6.97 -7.07 5.16
CA VAL A 151 -8.39 -7.44 4.96
C VAL A 151 -9.35 -6.41 5.55
N PHE A 152 -9.06 -5.88 6.74
CA PHE A 152 -9.95 -4.92 7.38
C PHE A 152 -9.92 -3.55 6.69
N ARG A 153 -8.74 -3.14 6.21
CA ARG A 153 -8.59 -1.95 5.36
C ARG A 153 -9.41 -2.09 4.07
N ALA A 154 -9.27 -3.24 3.41
CA ALA A 154 -10.02 -3.56 2.19
C ALA A 154 -11.54 -3.64 2.42
N LEU A 155 -11.99 -4.16 3.59
CA LEU A 155 -13.39 -4.14 3.98
C LEU A 155 -13.91 -2.70 4.11
N LEU A 156 -13.20 -1.82 4.81
CA LEU A 156 -13.62 -0.42 4.96
C LEU A 156 -13.68 0.31 3.61
N ASP A 157 -12.69 0.10 2.75
CA ASP A 157 -12.67 0.67 1.41
C ASP A 157 -13.84 0.14 0.55
N GLY A 158 -14.13 -1.17 0.63
CA GLY A 158 -15.28 -1.79 -0.04
C GLY A 158 -16.63 -1.31 0.49
N LEU A 159 -16.72 -0.95 1.78
CA LEU A 159 -17.88 -0.30 2.39
C LEU A 159 -17.96 1.21 2.08
N GLN A 160 -17.07 1.74 1.23
CA GLN A 160 -16.94 3.16 0.91
C GLN A 160 -16.63 4.07 2.10
N ARG A 161 -16.01 3.53 3.15
CA ARG A 161 -15.54 4.27 4.34
C ARG A 161 -14.05 4.56 4.27
N MET A 162 -13.61 5.03 3.08
CA MET A 162 -12.23 5.46 2.84
C MET A 162 -11.84 6.65 3.73
N ASP A 163 -12.81 7.48 4.13
CA ASP A 163 -12.62 8.55 5.11
C ASP A 163 -12.08 8.03 6.45
N ILE A 164 -12.66 6.94 6.97
CA ILE A 164 -12.21 6.31 8.21
C ILE A 164 -10.87 5.61 7.99
N ASN A 165 -10.73 4.85 6.90
CA ASN A 165 -9.48 4.14 6.59
C ASN A 165 -8.30 5.12 6.45
N ASN A 166 -8.49 6.23 5.74
CA ASN A 166 -7.47 7.27 5.59
C ASN A 166 -7.18 7.98 6.92
N GLY A 167 -8.19 8.26 7.74
CA GLY A 167 -7.99 8.82 9.08
C GLY A 167 -7.15 7.92 10.00
N LEU A 168 -7.45 6.61 10.03
CA LEU A 168 -6.66 5.64 10.78
C LEU A 168 -5.22 5.53 10.25
N ALA A 169 -5.03 5.53 8.93
CA ALA A 169 -3.70 5.51 8.34
C ALA A 169 -2.89 6.78 8.64
N MET A 170 -3.53 7.96 8.65
CA MET A 170 -2.87 9.21 9.02
C MET A 170 -2.46 9.21 10.50
N LEU A 171 -3.31 8.65 11.37
CA LEU A 171 -2.99 8.46 12.79
C LEU A 171 -1.79 7.52 12.96
N GLU A 172 -1.81 6.38 12.27
CA GLU A 172 -0.72 5.40 12.26
C GLU A 172 0.61 6.03 11.81
N GLN A 173 0.59 6.83 10.72
CA GLN A 173 1.77 7.55 10.23
C GLN A 173 2.28 8.60 11.23
N SER A 174 1.37 9.35 11.85
CA SER A 174 1.71 10.39 12.82
C SER A 174 2.33 9.80 14.09
N LEU A 175 1.69 8.76 14.65
CA LEU A 175 2.24 7.99 15.77
C LEU A 175 3.55 7.30 15.37
N GLY A 176 3.65 6.88 14.12
CA GLY A 176 4.86 6.39 13.48
C GLY A 176 6.01 7.37 13.56
N ALA A 177 5.81 8.59 13.08
CA ALA A 177 6.81 9.64 13.11
C ALA A 177 7.20 10.02 14.55
N LEU A 178 6.20 10.25 15.41
CA LEU A 178 6.42 10.61 16.81
C LEU A 178 7.19 9.52 17.55
N GLY A 179 6.78 8.26 17.41
CA GLY A 179 7.47 7.13 18.02
C GLY A 179 8.92 6.99 17.54
N THR A 180 9.18 7.24 16.26
CA THR A 180 10.55 7.25 15.71
C THR A 180 11.40 8.33 16.39
N VAL A 181 10.88 9.55 16.53
CA VAL A 181 11.59 10.64 17.21
C VAL A 181 11.85 10.30 18.67
N ILE A 182 10.84 9.80 19.40
CA ILE A 182 10.95 9.46 20.83
C ILE A 182 11.99 8.36 21.05
N MET A 183 11.94 7.27 20.28
CA MET A 183 12.84 6.12 20.47
C MET A 183 14.31 6.47 20.19
N LEU A 184 14.56 7.28 19.16
CA LEU A 184 15.92 7.71 18.82
C LEU A 184 16.44 8.80 19.76
N TRP A 185 15.57 9.71 20.22
CA TRP A 185 15.93 10.69 21.24
C TRP A 185 16.30 10.02 22.56
N ALA A 186 15.58 8.96 22.96
CA ALA A 186 15.86 8.17 24.14
C ALA A 186 17.08 7.23 24.00
N GLY A 187 17.72 7.18 22.83
CA GLY A 187 18.95 6.40 22.61
C GLY A 187 18.73 4.90 22.37
N TYR A 188 17.49 4.44 22.14
CA TYR A 188 17.21 3.02 21.88
C TYR A 188 17.67 2.53 20.49
N GLY A 189 18.14 3.44 19.63
CA GLY A 189 18.70 3.12 18.30
C GLY A 189 17.76 2.32 17.41
N LEU A 190 18.31 1.39 16.63
CA LEU A 190 17.54 0.57 15.69
C LEU A 190 16.56 -0.38 16.39
N ARG A 191 16.95 -0.94 17.54
CA ARG A 191 16.07 -1.82 18.32
C ARG A 191 14.81 -1.09 18.77
N GLY A 192 14.96 0.18 19.18
CA GLY A 192 13.83 1.05 19.51
C GLY A 192 12.87 1.23 18.34
N LEU A 193 13.38 1.41 17.12
CA LEU A 193 12.54 1.52 15.91
C LEU A 193 11.77 0.22 15.64
N ALA A 194 12.43 -0.93 15.75
CA ALA A 194 11.80 -2.23 15.54
C ALA A 194 10.65 -2.49 16.55
N VAL A 195 10.92 -2.29 17.84
CA VAL A 195 9.91 -2.47 18.91
C VAL A 195 8.74 -1.50 18.73
N LYS A 196 9.03 -0.24 18.39
CA LYS A 196 7.99 0.75 18.09
C LYS A 196 7.14 0.32 16.90
N SER A 197 7.72 -0.24 15.84
CA SER A 197 6.94 -0.72 14.68
C SER A 197 5.96 -1.80 15.09
N LEU A 198 6.39 -2.73 15.97
CA LEU A 198 5.50 -3.74 16.53
C LEU A 198 4.36 -3.14 17.37
N PHE A 199 4.67 -2.18 18.24
CA PHE A 199 3.66 -1.51 19.05
C PHE A 199 2.61 -0.79 18.18
N ILE A 200 3.04 -0.08 17.15
CA ILE A 200 2.15 0.64 16.23
C ILE A 200 1.29 -0.33 15.42
N ALA A 201 1.86 -1.44 14.95
CA ALA A 201 1.09 -2.46 14.24
C ALA A 201 -0.03 -3.02 15.13
N VAL A 202 0.29 -3.40 16.37
CA VAL A 202 -0.70 -3.91 17.34
C VAL A 202 -1.77 -2.86 17.66
N LEU A 203 -1.39 -1.59 17.84
CA LEU A 203 -2.32 -0.50 18.07
C LEU A 203 -3.25 -0.29 16.87
N SER A 204 -2.68 -0.23 15.66
CA SER A 204 -3.42 -0.08 14.41
C SER A 204 -4.48 -1.19 14.28
N TRP A 205 -4.10 -2.43 14.55
CA TRP A 205 -5.01 -3.56 14.54
C TRP A 205 -6.16 -3.43 15.51
N ALA A 206 -5.88 -3.05 16.76
CA ALA A 206 -6.92 -2.85 17.76
C ALA A 206 -7.92 -1.79 17.28
N LEU A 207 -7.42 -0.68 16.72
CA LEU A 207 -8.27 0.39 16.18
C LEU A 207 -9.11 -0.07 14.97
N TYR A 208 -8.52 -0.77 14.00
CA TYR A 208 -9.26 -1.31 12.86
C TYR A 208 -10.34 -2.31 13.30
N LEU A 209 -10.03 -3.21 14.24
CA LEU A 209 -11.00 -4.17 14.77
C LEU A 209 -12.16 -3.46 15.50
N LEU A 210 -11.86 -2.44 16.31
CA LEU A 210 -12.88 -1.65 17.00
C LEU A 210 -13.81 -0.94 16.00
N VAL A 211 -13.24 -0.33 14.96
CA VAL A 211 -14.01 0.34 13.91
C VAL A 211 -14.87 -0.65 13.13
N VAL A 212 -14.30 -1.79 12.72
CA VAL A 212 -15.02 -2.82 11.97
C VAL A 212 -16.16 -3.40 12.79
N ARG A 213 -15.97 -3.68 14.09
CA ARG A 213 -17.05 -4.16 14.97
C ARG A 213 -18.18 -3.15 15.12
N ARG A 214 -17.90 -1.85 15.07
CA ARG A 214 -18.95 -0.82 15.10
C ARG A 214 -19.72 -0.71 13.78
N LEU A 215 -19.06 -0.89 12.64
CA LEU A 215 -19.67 -0.72 11.31
C LEU A 215 -20.31 -2.01 10.77
N GLN A 216 -19.83 -3.17 11.20
CA GLN A 216 -20.29 -4.50 10.80
C GLN A 216 -20.37 -5.39 12.06
N PRO A 217 -21.35 -5.14 12.95
CA PRO A 217 -21.50 -5.91 14.19
C PRO A 217 -21.75 -7.41 13.94
N ASP A 218 -22.37 -7.75 12.83
CA ASP A 218 -22.68 -9.12 12.42
C ASP A 218 -21.47 -9.87 11.81
N LEU A 219 -20.31 -9.21 11.68
CA LEU A 219 -19.11 -9.82 11.13
C LEU A 219 -18.53 -10.84 12.12
N ALA A 220 -18.74 -12.11 11.82
CA ALA A 220 -18.19 -13.22 12.60
C ALA A 220 -16.94 -13.80 11.92
N ILE A 221 -15.78 -13.65 12.58
CA ILE A 221 -14.53 -14.26 12.15
C ILE A 221 -14.53 -15.71 12.63
N HIS A 222 -14.70 -16.66 11.72
CA HIS A 222 -14.64 -18.08 12.04
C HIS A 222 -14.32 -18.93 10.80
N PRO A 223 -13.51 -19.99 10.94
CA PRO A 223 -13.13 -20.80 9.80
C PRO A 223 -14.25 -21.40 8.97
N ARG A 224 -15.40 -21.66 9.61
CA ARG A 224 -16.63 -22.17 8.97
C ARG A 224 -17.16 -21.32 7.82
N TYR A 225 -16.83 -20.02 7.80
CA TYR A 225 -17.29 -19.09 6.76
C TYR A 225 -16.37 -19.07 5.53
N PHE A 226 -15.28 -19.85 5.54
CA PHE A 226 -14.47 -20.05 4.36
C PHE A 226 -15.28 -20.74 3.26
N ARG A 227 -15.15 -20.22 2.03
CA ARG A 227 -15.77 -20.79 0.83
C ARG A 227 -14.74 -20.90 -0.29
N ARG A 228 -14.52 -22.12 -0.77
CA ARG A 228 -13.59 -22.40 -1.89
C ARG A 228 -13.96 -21.63 -3.16
N GLU A 229 -15.25 -21.46 -3.43
CA GLU A 229 -15.73 -20.65 -4.55
C GLU A 229 -15.29 -19.18 -4.44
N ARG A 230 -15.42 -18.59 -3.24
CA ARG A 230 -14.94 -17.22 -2.96
C ARG A 230 -13.43 -17.13 -3.08
N ALA A 231 -12.69 -18.15 -2.65
CA ALA A 231 -11.24 -18.19 -2.78
C ALA A 231 -10.82 -18.16 -4.25
N ARG A 232 -11.47 -18.96 -5.11
CA ARG A 232 -11.21 -18.97 -6.55
C ARG A 232 -11.57 -17.63 -7.20
N ALA A 233 -12.66 -17.00 -6.78
CA ALA A 233 -13.05 -15.68 -7.29
C ALA A 233 -12.06 -14.57 -6.87
N LEU A 234 -11.62 -14.56 -5.62
CA LEU A 234 -10.63 -13.62 -5.08
C LEU A 234 -9.29 -13.78 -5.81
N PHE A 235 -8.75 -15.01 -5.91
CA PHE A 235 -7.51 -15.26 -6.64
C PHE A 235 -7.64 -14.98 -8.13
N GLY A 236 -8.71 -15.42 -8.78
CA GLY A 236 -8.88 -15.21 -10.22
C GLY A 236 -8.92 -13.73 -10.60
N PHE A 237 -9.55 -12.90 -9.77
CA PHE A 237 -9.54 -11.46 -9.97
C PHE A 237 -8.21 -10.82 -9.54
N GLY A 238 -7.66 -11.21 -8.39
CA GLY A 238 -6.40 -10.69 -7.84
C GLY A 238 -5.18 -11.00 -8.71
N MET A 239 -5.16 -12.15 -9.40
CA MET A 239 -4.06 -12.56 -10.27
C MET A 239 -3.75 -11.52 -11.34
N ASN A 240 -4.77 -10.86 -11.90
CA ASN A 240 -4.55 -9.78 -12.89
C ASN A 240 -3.70 -8.65 -12.29
N PHE A 241 -3.96 -8.28 -11.03
CA PHE A 241 -3.14 -7.29 -10.33
C PHE A 241 -1.76 -7.81 -10.00
N GLN A 242 -1.62 -9.10 -9.69
CA GLN A 242 -0.32 -9.67 -9.43
C GLN A 242 0.56 -9.67 -10.69
N VAL A 243 0.00 -10.00 -11.86
CA VAL A 243 0.73 -9.88 -13.13
C VAL A 243 1.20 -8.45 -13.34
N VAL A 244 0.34 -7.46 -13.12
CA VAL A 244 0.72 -6.03 -13.20
C VAL A 244 1.87 -5.72 -12.23
N ASN A 245 1.77 -6.15 -10.97
CA ASN A 245 2.82 -5.89 -9.97
C ASN A 245 4.16 -6.54 -10.35
N LEU A 246 4.15 -7.77 -10.87
CA LEU A 246 5.35 -8.47 -11.32
C LEU A 246 5.97 -7.81 -12.56
N VAL A 247 5.15 -7.35 -13.49
CA VAL A 247 5.61 -6.59 -14.66
C VAL A 247 6.26 -5.28 -14.21
N VAL A 248 5.61 -4.52 -13.32
CA VAL A 248 6.15 -3.26 -12.77
C VAL A 248 7.47 -3.50 -12.02
N LEU A 249 7.59 -4.60 -11.28
CA LEU A 249 8.81 -4.96 -10.56
C LEU A 249 10.02 -5.14 -11.48
N VAL A 250 9.81 -5.67 -12.69
CA VAL A 250 10.89 -5.98 -13.65
C VAL A 250 11.16 -4.84 -14.62
N ILE A 251 10.18 -3.98 -14.91
CA ILE A 251 10.30 -2.88 -15.88
C ILE A 251 11.51 -1.98 -15.56
N GLU A 252 11.68 -1.58 -14.31
CA GLU A 252 12.69 -0.57 -13.97
C GLU A 252 14.14 -1.13 -14.05
N PRO A 253 14.44 -2.30 -13.47
CA PRO A 253 15.73 -2.96 -13.67
C PRO A 253 15.99 -3.29 -15.15
N LEU A 254 14.95 -3.70 -15.89
CA LEU A 254 15.06 -4.00 -17.32
C LEU A 254 15.42 -2.75 -18.12
N ASN A 255 14.75 -1.62 -17.88
CA ASN A 255 15.05 -0.34 -18.54
C ASN A 255 16.50 0.07 -18.29
N LYS A 256 16.97 0.03 -17.04
CA LYS A 256 18.37 0.35 -16.71
C LYS A 256 19.37 -0.57 -17.40
N THR A 257 19.06 -1.86 -17.46
CA THR A 257 19.90 -2.87 -18.13
C THR A 257 19.97 -2.62 -19.63
N LEU A 258 18.83 -2.33 -20.27
CA LEU A 258 18.77 -2.01 -21.69
C LEU A 258 19.54 -0.73 -22.01
N LEU A 259 19.35 0.34 -21.23
CA LEU A 259 20.09 1.60 -21.40
C LEU A 259 21.61 1.40 -21.24
N SER A 260 22.02 0.66 -20.21
CA SER A 260 23.44 0.34 -19.99
C SER A 260 24.05 -0.49 -21.12
N ARG A 261 23.28 -1.43 -21.71
CA ARG A 261 23.78 -2.36 -22.73
C ARG A 261 23.80 -1.75 -24.13
N PHE A 262 22.80 -0.95 -24.48
CA PHE A 262 22.61 -0.43 -25.85
C PHE A 262 23.05 1.02 -26.04
N LEU A 263 23.17 1.82 -24.98
CA LEU A 263 23.61 3.20 -25.05
C LEU A 263 24.92 3.39 -24.28
N SER A 264 24.85 3.69 -22.99
CA SER A 264 25.99 3.78 -22.07
C SER A 264 25.49 3.84 -20.62
N LEU A 265 26.41 3.71 -19.68
CA LEU A 265 26.11 3.87 -18.24
C LEU A 265 25.66 5.31 -17.89
N GLU A 266 26.05 6.30 -18.69
CA GLU A 266 25.68 7.71 -18.49
C GLU A 266 24.17 7.93 -18.62
N PHE A 267 23.53 7.29 -19.61
CA PHE A 267 22.08 7.35 -19.80
C PHE A 267 21.29 6.72 -18.63
N VAL A 268 21.89 5.74 -17.95
CA VAL A 268 21.29 5.17 -16.72
C VAL A 268 21.26 6.21 -15.61
N THR A 269 22.31 7.05 -15.49
CA THR A 269 22.36 8.15 -14.52
C THR A 269 21.28 9.19 -14.80
N TYR A 270 21.11 9.61 -16.06
CA TYR A 270 20.04 10.55 -16.43
C TYR A 270 18.65 9.97 -16.16
N TYR A 271 18.43 8.69 -16.49
CA TYR A 271 17.19 8.01 -16.19
C TYR A 271 16.89 7.95 -14.69
N GLU A 272 17.89 7.65 -13.86
CA GLU A 272 17.74 7.60 -12.40
C GLU A 272 17.38 8.96 -11.81
N ILE A 273 18.04 10.03 -12.26
CA ILE A 273 17.72 11.41 -11.83
C ILE A 273 16.28 11.76 -12.19
N ALA A 274 15.87 11.51 -13.43
CA ALA A 274 14.51 11.74 -13.90
C ALA A 274 13.49 10.92 -13.10
N ASN A 275 13.77 9.64 -12.85
CA ASN A 275 12.85 8.75 -12.12
C ASN A 275 12.66 9.21 -10.66
N ARG A 276 13.72 9.70 -10.01
CA ARG A 276 13.62 10.26 -8.64
C ARG A 276 12.76 11.51 -8.57
N LEU A 277 12.81 12.36 -9.59
CA LEU A 277 11.95 13.55 -9.70
C LEU A 277 10.50 13.18 -10.00
N LEU A 278 10.26 12.22 -10.90
CA LEU A 278 8.93 11.87 -11.38
C LEU A 278 8.17 10.89 -10.49
N SER A 279 8.84 10.01 -9.76
CA SER A 279 8.20 8.96 -8.96
C SER A 279 7.19 9.49 -7.92
N PRO A 280 7.48 10.57 -7.15
CA PRO A 280 6.49 11.18 -6.26
C PRO A 280 5.27 11.73 -6.98
N LEU A 281 5.45 12.32 -8.17
CA LEU A 281 4.36 12.84 -9.00
C LEU A 281 3.47 11.71 -9.52
N ILE A 282 4.08 10.64 -10.03
CA ILE A 282 3.36 9.44 -10.47
C ILE A 282 2.55 8.85 -9.30
N SER A 283 3.15 8.79 -8.11
CA SER A 283 2.49 8.28 -6.90
C SER A 283 1.27 9.13 -6.49
N LEU A 284 1.35 10.45 -6.65
CA LEU A 284 0.21 11.36 -6.44
C LEU A 284 -0.94 11.04 -7.39
N PHE A 285 -0.66 10.86 -8.69
CA PHE A 285 -1.69 10.48 -9.67
C PHE A 285 -2.28 9.10 -9.41
N GLN A 286 -1.47 8.15 -8.95
CA GLN A 286 -1.96 6.84 -8.52
C GLN A 286 -2.90 6.95 -7.31
N ALA A 287 -2.60 7.81 -6.34
CA ALA A 287 -3.48 8.05 -5.19
C ALA A 287 -4.85 8.61 -5.62
N LEU A 288 -4.87 9.53 -6.60
CA LEU A 288 -6.10 10.03 -7.21
C LEU A 288 -6.88 8.91 -7.92
N ALA A 289 -6.17 8.02 -8.63
CA ALA A 289 -6.77 6.89 -9.35
C ALA A 289 -7.41 5.86 -8.42
N GLN A 290 -6.82 5.62 -7.23
CA GLN A 290 -7.36 4.65 -6.28
C GLN A 290 -8.74 5.03 -5.77
N ALA A 291 -9.04 6.32 -5.59
CA ALA A 291 -10.36 6.79 -5.15
C ALA A 291 -11.49 6.51 -6.16
N LEU A 292 -11.13 6.32 -7.44
CA LEU A 292 -12.09 6.03 -8.50
C LEU A 292 -12.49 4.55 -8.55
N TYR A 293 -11.67 3.65 -7.99
CA TYR A 293 -11.86 2.21 -8.11
C TYR A 293 -13.15 1.70 -7.43
N PRO A 294 -13.48 2.13 -6.20
CA PRO A 294 -14.73 1.73 -5.54
C PRO A 294 -15.96 2.30 -6.25
N ALA A 295 -15.90 3.54 -6.74
CA ALA A 295 -17.00 4.18 -7.46
C ALA A 295 -17.29 3.49 -8.81
N ALA A 296 -16.25 3.11 -9.55
CA ALA A 296 -16.38 2.33 -10.77
C ALA A 296 -16.99 0.94 -10.49
N SER A 297 -16.55 0.27 -9.42
CA SER A 297 -17.07 -1.06 -9.06
C SER A 297 -18.57 -1.04 -8.71
N GLU A 298 -19.03 -0.04 -7.96
CA GLU A 298 -20.46 0.13 -7.62
C GLU A 298 -21.34 0.40 -8.85
N LEU A 299 -20.89 1.27 -9.75
CA LEU A 299 -21.62 1.60 -10.98
C LEU A 299 -21.70 0.42 -11.96
N GLY A 300 -20.68 -0.44 -11.97
CA GLY A 300 -20.67 -1.68 -12.75
C GLY A 300 -21.70 -2.69 -12.25
N ALA A 301 -21.88 -2.76 -10.92
CA ALA A 301 -22.82 -3.65 -10.26
C ALA A 301 -24.29 -3.24 -10.45
N THR A 302 -24.55 -1.94 -10.62
CA THR A 302 -25.89 -1.35 -10.80
C THR A 302 -26.29 -1.19 -12.29
N HIS A 303 -25.53 -1.78 -13.22
CA HIS A 303 -25.78 -1.77 -14.68
C HIS A 303 -25.91 -0.36 -15.32
N ARG A 304 -25.41 0.70 -14.68
CA ARG A 304 -25.41 2.06 -15.25
C ARG A 304 -24.23 2.27 -16.21
N ARG A 305 -24.22 1.56 -17.34
CA ARG A 305 -23.12 1.61 -18.33
C ARG A 305 -22.81 3.04 -18.83
N GLU A 306 -23.83 3.88 -18.97
CA GLU A 306 -23.65 5.27 -19.39
C GLU A 306 -22.91 6.13 -18.36
N VAL A 307 -23.23 5.95 -17.07
CA VAL A 307 -22.58 6.64 -15.96
C VAL A 307 -21.15 6.15 -15.76
N MET A 308 -20.86 4.88 -16.07
CA MET A 308 -19.49 4.35 -16.11
C MET A 308 -18.65 5.04 -17.20
N GLY A 309 -19.21 5.19 -18.41
CA GLY A 309 -18.56 5.88 -19.51
C GLY A 309 -18.30 7.36 -19.20
N ALA A 310 -19.23 8.01 -18.51
CA ALA A 310 -19.06 9.37 -18.00
C ALA A 310 -17.95 9.43 -16.94
N LEU A 311 -17.98 8.56 -15.92
CA LEU A 311 -16.95 8.51 -14.88
C LEU A 311 -15.55 8.30 -15.49
N HIS A 312 -15.41 7.39 -16.45
CA HIS A 312 -14.14 7.17 -17.13
C HIS A 312 -13.66 8.42 -17.88
N ARG A 313 -14.54 9.05 -18.68
CA ARG A 313 -14.23 10.30 -19.40
C ARG A 313 -13.82 11.43 -18.46
N TYR A 314 -14.59 11.66 -17.39
CA TYR A 314 -14.27 12.69 -16.41
C TYR A 314 -12.96 12.38 -15.70
N SER A 315 -12.74 11.14 -15.28
CA SER A 315 -11.50 10.72 -14.62
C SER A 315 -10.28 10.98 -15.49
N VAL A 316 -10.30 10.51 -16.74
CA VAL A 316 -9.20 10.73 -17.70
C VAL A 316 -9.00 12.21 -17.96
N ARG A 317 -10.09 12.97 -18.18
CA ARG A 317 -10.02 14.40 -18.43
C ARG A 317 -9.41 15.15 -17.24
N TYR A 318 -9.89 14.95 -16.03
CA TYR A 318 -9.37 15.63 -14.85
C TYR A 318 -7.94 15.22 -14.51
N MET A 319 -7.59 13.94 -14.67
CA MET A 319 -6.20 13.48 -14.55
C MET A 319 -5.30 14.13 -15.57
N ALA A 320 -5.72 14.20 -16.85
CA ALA A 320 -4.96 14.87 -17.89
C ALA A 320 -4.80 16.37 -17.59
N PHE A 321 -5.86 17.06 -17.18
CA PHE A 321 -5.81 18.48 -16.80
C PHE A 321 -4.88 18.74 -15.61
N ALA A 322 -4.82 17.84 -14.63
CA ALA A 322 -3.91 17.96 -13.49
C ALA A 322 -2.46 17.57 -13.87
N ALA A 323 -2.29 16.59 -14.74
CA ALA A 323 -0.98 16.13 -15.21
C ALA A 323 -0.29 17.16 -16.11
N TRP A 324 -1.03 17.74 -17.06
CA TRP A 324 -0.46 18.59 -18.10
C TRP A 324 0.40 19.75 -17.57
N PRO A 325 -0.06 20.61 -16.66
CA PRO A 325 0.75 21.73 -16.18
C PRO A 325 1.99 21.26 -15.41
N ILE A 326 1.89 20.16 -14.66
CA ILE A 326 3.01 19.60 -13.90
C ILE A 326 4.08 19.06 -14.85
N TYR A 327 3.70 18.22 -15.81
CA TYR A 327 4.66 17.67 -16.78
C TYR A 327 5.20 18.75 -17.72
N SER A 328 4.38 19.70 -18.15
CA SER A 328 4.84 20.85 -18.93
C SER A 328 5.85 21.70 -18.16
N LEU A 329 5.63 21.95 -16.87
CA LEU A 329 6.59 22.64 -16.03
C LEU A 329 7.89 21.86 -15.91
N VAL A 330 7.84 20.54 -15.70
CA VAL A 330 9.03 19.69 -15.65
C VAL A 330 9.80 19.72 -16.97
N ILE A 331 9.10 19.69 -18.11
CA ILE A 331 9.72 19.79 -19.45
C ILE A 331 10.34 21.18 -19.67
N LEU A 332 9.67 22.25 -19.25
CA LEU A 332 10.17 23.62 -19.39
C LEU A 332 11.38 23.90 -18.48
N LEU A 333 11.42 23.28 -17.30
CA LEU A 333 12.52 23.39 -16.35
C LEU A 333 13.65 22.41 -16.62
N ALA A 334 13.46 21.45 -17.54
CA ALA A 334 14.54 20.59 -18.01
C ALA A 334 15.51 21.45 -18.82
N GLY A 335 16.58 21.90 -18.16
CA GLY A 335 17.71 22.55 -18.82
C GLY A 335 18.41 21.61 -19.82
N PRO A 336 19.29 22.17 -20.68
CA PRO A 336 20.07 21.38 -21.64
C PRO A 336 21.00 20.37 -20.97
#